data_AF-A0A0G1NY11-F1
#
_entry.id   AF-A0A0G1NY11-F1
#
_cell.length_a   1.000
_cell.length_b   1.000
_cell.length_c   1.000
_cell.angle_alpha   90.00
_cell.angle_beta   90.00
_cell.angle_gamma   90.00
#
_symmetry.space_group_name_H-M   'P 1'
#
loop_
_entity.id
_entity.type
_entity.pdbx_description
1 polymer ?
#
loop_
_entity_poly.entity_id
_entity_poly.type
_entity_poly.pdbx_seq_one_letter_code
_entity_poly.pdbx_strand_id
1 'polypeptide(L)'
;MTPAQRRKRRGRFKEKTGFGWFSYTVLFLAVLILGSVLAFKSLFWDGKAKVVSATATNEGEIVVSVFDPLGESITNIVVPGATQLKVSRQLGIFRAKSIWQLGENEGHGGKLLAETIVKNFNFPVNAWGEENLRGLANGQFPGILKSVLTPGKTNLKVGDRIKMAIFSLSVKSPKRVNIDLKEGNYLRKTRLVDGDEGYVILEAGIKRLLPFFSENGISQKNLRAAILDATGGAGGIVNEVGTTLEVMGLKVAAVSRKAASDTDCTFRTKDEDLAKKVLFVFSCSREKGEPEGNFDLEIMLGTSFAERY
;
A
#
# COMPACT_ATOMS: atom_id res chain seq x y z
N MET A 1 -24.33 68.30 -62.73
CA MET A 1 -24.72 68.30 -61.30
C MET A 1 -25.25 66.92 -60.95
N THR A 2 -24.44 66.13 -60.24
CA THR A 2 -24.68 64.73 -59.90
C THR A 2 -25.23 64.61 -58.48
N PRO A 3 -26.32 63.87 -58.22
CA PRO A 3 -26.75 63.59 -56.86
C PRO A 3 -26.01 62.37 -56.29
N ALA A 4 -25.55 62.52 -55.05
CA ALA A 4 -24.78 61.55 -54.29
C ALA A 4 -25.60 60.32 -53.87
N GLN A 5 -25.03 59.14 -54.07
CA GLN A 5 -25.58 57.86 -53.64
C GLN A 5 -25.44 57.67 -52.11
N ARG A 6 -26.59 57.51 -51.44
CA ARG A 6 -26.72 57.26 -50.00
C ARG A 6 -26.46 55.76 -49.71
N ARG A 7 -25.25 55.42 -49.27
CA ARG A 7 -24.86 54.06 -48.81
C ARG A 7 -25.59 53.70 -47.51
N LYS A 8 -26.55 52.77 -47.55
CA LYS A 8 -27.16 52.16 -46.36
C LYS A 8 -26.13 51.30 -45.61
N ARG A 9 -25.74 51.71 -44.40
CA ARG A 9 -24.99 50.90 -43.43
C ARG A 9 -25.88 49.74 -42.96
N ARG A 10 -25.54 48.51 -43.34
CA ARG A 10 -26.07 47.28 -42.72
C ARG A 10 -25.48 47.17 -41.31
N GLY A 11 -26.34 47.20 -40.29
CA GLY A 11 -25.98 46.91 -38.91
C GLY A 11 -25.52 45.46 -38.78
N ARG A 12 -24.28 45.26 -38.30
CA ARG A 12 -23.79 43.95 -37.86
C ARG A 12 -24.41 43.66 -36.49
N PHE A 13 -25.43 42.83 -36.46
CA PHE A 13 -25.79 42.11 -35.24
C PHE A 13 -24.66 41.12 -34.95
N LYS A 14 -23.82 41.43 -33.95
CA LYS A 14 -22.94 40.45 -33.32
C LYS A 14 -23.83 39.50 -32.53
N GLU A 15 -24.11 38.33 -33.07
CA GLU A 15 -24.55 37.19 -32.26
C GLU A 15 -23.49 36.93 -31.19
N LYS A 16 -23.79 37.28 -29.95
CA LYS A 16 -23.05 36.77 -28.80
C LYS A 16 -23.42 35.29 -28.68
N THR A 17 -22.60 34.44 -29.26
CA THR A 17 -22.66 32.99 -29.05
C THR A 17 -22.42 32.70 -27.56
N GLY A 18 -23.50 32.62 -26.79
CA GLY A 18 -23.52 32.18 -25.38
C GLY A 18 -23.14 30.71 -25.18
N PHE A 19 -22.46 30.10 -26.15
CA PHE A 19 -22.17 28.68 -26.25
C PHE A 19 -20.84 28.28 -25.57
N GLY A 20 -20.08 29.27 -25.07
CA GLY A 20 -18.79 29.02 -24.41
C GLY A 20 -18.93 28.40 -23.01
N TRP A 21 -19.80 28.92 -22.14
CA TRP A 21 -19.86 28.44 -20.76
C TRP A 21 -20.57 27.08 -20.64
N PHE A 22 -21.64 26.86 -21.40
CA PHE A 22 -22.43 25.63 -21.31
C PHE A 22 -21.61 24.37 -21.67
N SER A 23 -20.64 24.48 -22.60
CA SER A 23 -19.75 23.38 -22.97
C SER A 23 -18.74 23.04 -21.88
N TYR A 24 -18.17 24.03 -21.18
CA TYR A 24 -17.28 23.79 -20.05
C TYR A 24 -18.01 23.19 -18.84
N THR A 25 -19.25 23.61 -18.57
CA THR A 25 -20.05 23.01 -17.48
C THR A 25 -20.41 21.56 -17.77
N VAL A 26 -20.78 21.23 -19.01
CA VAL A 26 -21.08 19.84 -19.39
C VAL A 26 -19.82 18.97 -19.34
N LEU A 27 -18.68 19.48 -19.81
CA LEU A 27 -17.41 18.76 -19.73
C LEU A 27 -16.99 18.52 -18.27
N PHE A 28 -17.14 19.53 -17.40
CA PHE A 28 -16.84 19.40 -15.98
C PHE A 28 -17.74 18.38 -15.28
N LEU A 29 -19.05 18.39 -15.55
CA LEU A 29 -19.99 17.39 -15.04
C LEU A 29 -19.67 15.99 -15.56
N ALA A 30 -19.31 15.84 -16.84
CA ALA A 30 -18.93 14.54 -17.40
C ALA A 30 -17.66 13.99 -16.72
N VAL A 31 -16.65 14.83 -16.47
CA VAL A 31 -15.44 14.45 -15.73
C VAL A 31 -15.76 14.08 -14.28
N LEU A 32 -16.66 14.82 -13.62
CA LEU A 32 -17.10 14.49 -12.26
C LEU A 32 -17.86 13.16 -12.18
N ILE A 33 -18.78 12.91 -13.12
CA ILE A 33 -19.52 11.65 -13.19
C ILE A 33 -18.56 10.50 -13.45
N LEU A 34 -17.65 10.64 -14.42
CA LEU A 34 -16.66 9.62 -14.72
C LEU A 34 -15.72 9.36 -13.53
N GLY A 35 -15.23 10.41 -12.88
CA GLY A 35 -14.41 10.32 -11.68
C GLY A 35 -15.15 9.62 -10.54
N SER A 36 -16.44 9.92 -10.35
CA SER A 36 -17.29 9.27 -9.35
C SER A 36 -17.46 7.77 -9.63
N VAL A 37 -17.83 7.40 -10.86
CA VAL A 37 -17.96 5.99 -11.28
C VAL A 37 -16.66 5.22 -11.10
N LEU A 38 -15.52 5.83 -11.44
CA LEU A 38 -14.20 5.22 -11.25
C LEU A 38 -13.83 5.09 -9.75
N ALA A 39 -14.22 6.06 -8.91
CA ALA A 39 -14.02 6.00 -7.47
C ALA A 39 -14.81 4.86 -6.80
N PHE A 40 -15.97 4.47 -7.34
CA PHE A 40 -16.70 3.30 -6.85
C PHE A 40 -16.01 1.97 -7.14
N LYS A 41 -15.05 1.92 -8.08
CA LYS A 41 -14.23 0.73 -8.37
C LYS A 41 -12.96 0.65 -7.51
N SER A 42 -13.11 0.79 -6.19
CA SER A 42 -12.02 0.58 -5.22
C SER A 42 -11.93 -0.88 -4.80
N LEU A 43 -10.73 -1.45 -4.72
CA LEU A 43 -10.50 -2.80 -4.18
C LEU A 43 -9.81 -2.76 -2.82
N PHE A 44 -8.87 -1.85 -2.63
CA PHE A 44 -7.98 -1.79 -1.47
C PHE A 44 -8.43 -0.77 -0.43
N TRP A 45 -9.09 0.31 -0.84
CA TRP A 45 -9.49 1.37 0.08
C TRP A 45 -10.97 1.75 0.03
N ASP A 46 -11.62 1.59 1.17
CA ASP A 46 -12.98 2.06 1.43
C ASP A 46 -13.04 3.52 1.92
N GLY A 47 -11.89 4.13 2.23
CA GLY A 47 -11.76 5.47 2.80
C GLY A 47 -11.82 5.51 4.33
N LYS A 48 -11.90 4.37 5.02
CA LYS A 48 -12.00 4.28 6.48
C LYS A 48 -10.85 3.50 7.10
N ALA A 49 -10.47 2.37 6.51
CA ALA A 49 -9.35 1.56 7.00
C ALA A 49 -8.00 2.18 6.62
N LYS A 50 -6.90 1.84 7.30
CA LYS A 50 -5.57 2.29 6.87
C LYS A 50 -5.18 1.64 5.55
N VAL A 51 -4.34 2.30 4.79
CA VAL A 51 -3.64 1.71 3.63
C VAL A 51 -2.15 1.83 3.89
N VAL A 52 -1.43 0.73 3.70
CA VAL A 52 0.02 0.69 3.89
C VAL A 52 0.63 0.34 2.54
N SER A 53 1.29 1.32 1.94
CA SER A 53 1.85 1.22 0.60
C SER A 53 3.37 1.22 0.62
N ALA A 54 4.01 0.26 -0.05
CA ALA A 54 5.44 0.28 -0.31
C ALA A 54 5.73 0.81 -1.72
N THR A 55 6.57 1.84 -1.84
CA THR A 55 6.97 2.40 -3.13
C THR A 55 8.47 2.37 -3.32
N ALA A 56 8.91 1.88 -4.47
CA ALA A 56 10.31 1.97 -4.87
C ALA A 56 10.59 3.32 -5.53
N THR A 57 11.67 3.97 -5.11
CA THR A 57 12.08 5.26 -5.65
C THR A 57 13.12 5.13 -6.74
N ASN A 58 13.24 6.15 -7.59
CA ASN A 58 14.28 6.20 -8.63
C ASN A 58 15.70 6.24 -8.03
N GLU A 59 15.84 6.70 -6.78
CA GLU A 59 17.11 6.75 -6.04
C GLU A 59 17.44 5.41 -5.36
N GLY A 60 16.54 4.42 -5.47
CA GLY A 60 16.71 3.09 -4.90
C GLY A 60 16.28 2.96 -3.44
N GLU A 61 15.70 4.00 -2.85
CA GLU A 61 15.05 3.92 -1.53
C GLU A 61 13.70 3.22 -1.64
N ILE A 62 13.23 2.66 -0.53
CA ILE A 62 11.86 2.16 -0.39
C ILE A 62 11.13 3.07 0.59
N VAL A 63 10.00 3.64 0.18
CA VAL A 63 9.15 4.45 1.06
C VAL A 63 7.92 3.64 1.43
N VAL A 64 7.73 3.38 2.71
CA VAL A 64 6.53 2.76 3.27
C VAL A 64 5.62 3.87 3.79
N SER A 65 4.49 4.08 3.11
CA SER A 65 3.53 5.14 3.42
C SER A 65 2.30 4.55 4.11
N VAL A 66 1.97 5.05 5.30
CA VAL A 66 0.77 4.71 6.05
C VAL A 66 -0.24 5.85 5.90
N PHE A 67 -1.38 5.56 5.28
CA PHE A 67 -2.51 6.47 5.16
C PHE A 67 -3.52 6.14 6.25
N ASP A 68 -3.73 7.04 7.22
CA ASP A 68 -4.62 6.85 8.36
C ASP A 68 -5.80 7.83 8.32
N PRO A 69 -6.98 7.43 7.81
CA PRO A 69 -8.19 8.23 7.83
C PRO A 69 -8.61 8.72 9.21
N LEU A 70 -8.48 7.87 10.23
CA LEU A 70 -8.98 8.16 11.57
C LEU A 70 -8.04 9.11 12.30
N GLY A 71 -6.73 8.92 12.15
CA GLY A 71 -5.71 9.86 12.63
C GLY A 71 -5.58 11.14 11.78
N GLU A 72 -6.23 11.17 10.62
CA GLU A 72 -6.07 12.20 9.58
C GLU A 72 -4.60 12.47 9.24
N SER A 73 -3.80 11.40 9.18
CA SER A 73 -2.34 11.50 9.07
C SER A 73 -1.78 10.63 7.95
N ILE A 74 -0.63 11.06 7.44
CA ILE A 74 0.21 10.28 6.52
C ILE A 74 1.59 10.15 7.15
N THR A 75 2.05 8.93 7.34
CA THR A 75 3.41 8.64 7.86
C THR A 75 4.22 7.96 6.77
N ASN A 76 5.34 8.56 6.39
CA ASN A 76 6.29 8.03 5.44
C ASN A 76 7.50 7.49 6.20
N ILE A 77 7.84 6.23 5.96
CA ILE A 77 9.03 5.58 6.52
C ILE A 77 9.97 5.27 5.37
N VAL A 78 11.14 5.88 5.37
CA VAL A 78 12.13 5.77 4.29
C VAL A 78 13.19 4.73 4.66
N VAL A 79 13.24 3.65 3.88
CA VAL A 79 14.28 2.61 3.97
C VAL A 79 15.38 2.95 2.96
N PRO A 80 16.61 3.25 3.42
CA PRO A 80 17.72 3.59 2.54
C PRO A 80 18.03 2.49 1.53
N GLY A 81 18.38 2.86 0.30
CA GLY A 81 18.66 1.89 -0.77
C GLY A 81 19.83 0.94 -0.50
N ALA A 82 20.74 1.30 0.41
CA ALA A 82 21.87 0.47 0.85
C ALA A 82 21.52 -0.49 2.02
N THR A 83 20.25 -0.60 2.40
CA THR A 83 19.81 -1.52 3.46
C THR A 83 19.79 -2.95 2.94
N GLN A 84 20.43 -3.87 3.67
CA GLN A 84 20.45 -5.29 3.38
C GLN A 84 19.17 -5.94 3.91
N LEU A 85 18.42 -6.60 3.02
CA LEU A 85 17.11 -7.21 3.28
C LEU A 85 17.10 -8.66 2.82
N LYS A 86 16.53 -9.55 3.63
CA LYS A 86 16.26 -10.93 3.25
C LYS A 86 15.04 -10.94 2.33
N VAL A 87 15.24 -11.20 1.05
CA VAL A 87 14.15 -11.16 0.07
C VAL A 87 13.18 -12.32 0.33
N SER A 88 11.90 -12.09 0.06
CA SER A 88 10.89 -13.15 0.01
C SER A 88 11.20 -14.16 -1.11
N ARG A 89 10.51 -15.31 -1.12
CA ARG A 89 10.62 -16.31 -2.20
C ARG A 89 12.00 -16.97 -2.35
N GLN A 90 12.70 -17.13 -1.23
CA GLN A 90 14.03 -17.74 -1.17
C GLN A 90 15.07 -17.10 -2.10
N LEU A 91 14.85 -15.87 -2.56
CA LEU A 91 15.77 -15.20 -3.49
C LEU A 91 17.08 -14.77 -2.82
N GLY A 92 17.23 -14.95 -1.50
CA GLY A 92 18.46 -14.66 -0.77
C GLY A 92 18.44 -13.28 -0.14
N ILE A 93 19.60 -12.61 -0.11
CA ILE A 93 19.77 -11.32 0.57
C ILE A 93 20.22 -10.27 -0.44
N PHE A 94 19.48 -9.17 -0.54
CA PHE A 94 19.72 -8.08 -1.48
C PHE A 94 19.70 -6.73 -0.79
N ARG A 95 20.24 -5.72 -1.48
CA ARG A 95 20.04 -4.33 -1.08
C ARG A 95 18.63 -3.87 -1.48
N ALA A 96 18.04 -3.01 -0.66
CA ALA A 96 16.72 -2.42 -0.87
C ALA A 96 16.54 -1.85 -2.29
N LYS A 97 17.56 -1.16 -2.81
CA LYS A 97 17.56 -0.57 -4.17
C LYS A 97 17.33 -1.56 -5.32
N SER A 98 17.65 -2.84 -5.11
CA SER A 98 17.59 -3.86 -6.15
C SER A 98 16.27 -4.63 -6.15
N ILE A 99 15.46 -4.54 -5.08
CA ILE A 99 14.29 -5.41 -4.88
C ILE A 99 13.22 -5.18 -5.96
N TRP A 100 12.98 -3.93 -6.37
CA TRP A 100 12.00 -3.64 -7.41
C TRP A 100 12.36 -4.30 -8.74
N GLN A 101 13.59 -4.06 -9.21
CA GLN A 101 14.07 -4.66 -10.45
C GLN A 101 14.12 -6.19 -10.39
N LEU A 102 14.50 -6.75 -9.24
CA LEU A 102 14.45 -8.19 -9.00
C LEU A 102 13.01 -8.71 -9.14
N GLY A 103 12.03 -8.02 -8.54
CA GLY A 103 10.62 -8.37 -8.67
C GLY A 103 10.15 -8.39 -10.12
N GLU A 104 10.55 -7.39 -10.91
CA GLU A 104 10.25 -7.35 -12.36
C GLU A 104 10.90 -8.51 -13.12
N ASN A 105 12.17 -8.81 -12.84
CA ASN A 105 12.90 -9.90 -13.49
C ASN A 105 12.31 -11.28 -13.17
N GLU A 106 11.87 -11.49 -11.93
CA GLU A 106 11.27 -12.74 -11.45
C GLU A 106 9.76 -12.84 -11.74
N GLY A 107 9.17 -11.86 -12.44
CA GLY A 107 7.74 -11.87 -12.80
C GLY A 107 6.78 -11.63 -11.63
N HIS A 108 7.27 -11.10 -10.51
CA HIS A 108 6.48 -10.76 -9.32
C HIS A 108 6.19 -9.26 -9.18
N GLY A 109 6.89 -8.41 -9.93
CA GLY A 109 6.79 -6.95 -9.88
C GLY A 109 6.90 -6.40 -8.45
N GLY A 110 6.11 -5.37 -8.13
CA GLY A 110 6.09 -4.79 -6.78
C GLY A 110 5.46 -5.68 -5.70
N LYS A 111 4.90 -6.86 -6.02
CA LYS A 111 4.47 -7.82 -5.01
C LYS A 111 5.66 -8.31 -4.18
N LEU A 112 6.80 -8.56 -4.82
CA LEU A 112 8.03 -8.97 -4.15
C LEU A 112 8.51 -7.89 -3.16
N LEU A 113 8.36 -6.62 -3.53
CA LEU A 113 8.68 -5.49 -2.66
C LEU A 113 7.81 -5.52 -1.39
N ALA A 114 6.49 -5.63 -1.55
CA ALA A 114 5.56 -5.68 -0.41
C ALA A 114 5.85 -6.88 0.51
N GLU A 115 5.96 -8.09 -0.05
CA GLU A 115 6.26 -9.32 0.69
C GLU A 115 7.60 -9.20 1.44
N THR A 116 8.62 -8.63 0.82
CA THR A 116 9.94 -8.44 1.46
C THR A 116 9.89 -7.44 2.61
N ILE A 117 9.11 -6.36 2.48
CA ILE A 117 8.95 -5.40 3.59
C ILE A 117 8.18 -6.03 4.75
N VAL A 118 7.11 -6.78 4.49
CA VAL A 118 6.37 -7.53 5.52
C VAL A 118 7.32 -8.46 6.26
N LYS A 119 8.10 -9.28 5.54
CA LYS A 119 9.06 -10.24 6.11
C LYS A 119 10.10 -9.59 7.03
N ASN A 120 10.70 -8.48 6.59
CA ASN A 120 11.86 -7.91 7.31
C ASN A 120 11.45 -6.95 8.43
N PHE A 121 10.28 -6.30 8.33
CA PHE A 121 9.87 -5.24 9.25
C PHE A 121 8.58 -5.54 10.01
N ASN A 122 7.84 -6.59 9.64
CA ASN A 122 6.48 -6.86 10.12
C ASN A 122 5.50 -5.70 9.85
N PHE A 123 5.78 -4.91 8.80
CA PHE A 123 4.89 -3.85 8.35
C PHE A 123 3.83 -4.48 7.45
N PRO A 124 2.52 -4.41 7.77
CA PRO A 124 1.45 -5.05 7.01
C PRO A 124 1.15 -4.30 5.70
N VAL A 125 2.10 -4.32 4.77
CA VAL A 125 2.00 -3.69 3.46
C VAL A 125 0.93 -4.42 2.63
N ASN A 126 -0.08 -3.67 2.17
CA ASN A 126 -1.18 -4.19 1.36
C ASN A 126 -1.27 -3.53 -0.03
N ALA A 127 -0.49 -2.47 -0.25
CA ALA A 127 -0.39 -1.77 -1.53
C ALA A 127 1.08 -1.62 -1.93
N TRP A 128 1.34 -1.55 -3.24
CA TRP A 128 2.67 -1.28 -3.77
C TRP A 128 2.60 -0.49 -5.07
N GLY A 129 3.68 0.23 -5.38
CA GLY A 129 3.79 0.93 -6.66
C GLY A 129 5.16 1.53 -6.94
N GLU A 130 5.28 2.12 -8.12
CA GLU A 130 6.46 2.90 -8.55
C GLU A 130 6.51 4.29 -7.89
N GLU A 131 7.59 5.03 -8.16
CA GLU A 131 7.82 6.41 -7.69
C GLU A 131 6.63 7.35 -7.95
N ASN A 132 5.88 7.14 -9.03
CA ASN A 132 4.71 7.96 -9.33
C ASN A 132 3.66 7.90 -8.20
N LEU A 133 3.55 6.80 -7.45
CA LEU A 133 2.60 6.64 -6.35
C LEU A 133 3.00 7.46 -5.11
N ARG A 134 4.28 7.79 -4.96
CA ARG A 134 4.79 8.63 -3.85
C ARG A 134 4.18 10.02 -3.84
N GLY A 135 3.75 10.53 -4.99
CA GLY A 135 3.02 11.80 -5.09
C GLY A 135 1.77 11.85 -4.19
N LEU A 136 1.09 10.71 -3.98
CA LEU A 136 -0.03 10.60 -3.05
C LEU A 136 0.39 10.80 -1.59
N ALA A 137 1.59 10.36 -1.20
CA ALA A 137 2.06 10.44 0.17
C ALA A 137 2.69 11.81 0.52
N ASN A 138 3.30 12.48 -0.46
CA ASN A 138 4.00 13.75 -0.26
C ASN A 138 3.07 14.97 -0.17
N GLY A 139 1.83 14.89 -0.67
CA GLY A 139 0.82 15.95 -0.50
C GLY A 139 0.90 17.11 -1.49
N GLN A 140 1.87 17.11 -2.40
CA GLN A 140 2.00 18.15 -3.42
C GLN A 140 0.99 17.91 -4.54
N PHE A 141 0.13 18.89 -4.81
CA PHE A 141 -0.95 18.78 -5.79
C PHE A 141 -0.50 18.27 -7.19
N PRO A 142 0.60 18.79 -7.79
CA PRO A 142 1.07 18.26 -9.07
C PRO A 142 1.50 16.79 -8.99
N GLY A 143 2.13 16.39 -7.88
CA GLY A 143 2.52 15.01 -7.61
C GLY A 143 1.32 14.09 -7.50
N ILE A 144 0.30 14.49 -6.73
CA ILE A 144 -0.96 13.75 -6.56
C ILE A 144 -1.65 13.52 -7.91
N LEU A 145 -1.76 14.58 -8.73
CA LEU A 145 -2.41 14.49 -10.03
C LEU A 145 -1.66 13.51 -10.97
N LYS A 146 -0.33 13.57 -10.95
CA LYS A 146 0.53 12.63 -11.70
C LYS A 146 0.32 11.19 -11.23
N SER A 147 0.20 10.93 -9.92
CA SER A 147 -0.03 9.59 -9.37
C SER A 147 -1.34 8.95 -9.86
N VAL A 148 -2.38 9.77 -10.06
CA VAL A 148 -3.71 9.29 -10.50
C VAL A 148 -3.76 9.09 -12.00
N LEU A 149 -3.27 10.07 -12.78
CA LEU A 149 -3.42 10.10 -14.23
C LEU A 149 -2.37 9.27 -14.97
N THR A 150 -1.16 9.17 -14.43
CA THR A 150 -0.10 8.43 -15.10
C THR A 150 -0.26 6.93 -14.83
N PRO A 151 -0.33 6.09 -15.87
CA PRO A 151 -0.24 4.64 -15.69
C PRO A 151 1.15 4.29 -15.14
N GLY A 152 1.19 3.49 -14.09
CA GLY A 152 2.43 2.95 -13.52
C GLY A 152 2.14 1.57 -12.94
N LYS A 153 3.20 0.81 -12.63
CA LYS A 153 3.04 -0.53 -12.06
C LYS A 153 2.62 -0.41 -10.61
N THR A 154 1.42 -0.85 -10.29
CA THR A 154 0.84 -0.86 -8.95
C THR A 154 -0.27 -1.89 -8.87
N ASN A 155 -0.54 -2.43 -7.68
CA ASN A 155 -1.76 -3.21 -7.46
C ASN A 155 -3.01 -2.34 -7.24
N LEU A 156 -2.87 -1.03 -7.02
CA LEU A 156 -3.99 -0.14 -6.73
C LEU A 156 -4.83 0.14 -7.98
N LYS A 157 -6.16 0.03 -7.86
CA LYS A 157 -7.06 0.43 -8.94
C LYS A 157 -7.12 1.96 -9.03
N VAL A 158 -7.59 2.46 -10.17
CA VAL A 158 -7.82 3.90 -10.39
C VAL A 158 -8.70 4.49 -9.27
N GLY A 159 -9.75 3.77 -8.85
CA GLY A 159 -10.63 4.21 -7.78
C GLY A 159 -9.92 4.34 -6.43
N ASP A 160 -9.03 3.40 -6.09
CA ASP A 160 -8.21 3.48 -4.88
C ASP A 160 -7.31 4.73 -4.95
N ARG A 161 -6.62 4.94 -6.08
CA ARG A 161 -5.74 6.12 -6.28
C ARG A 161 -6.48 7.45 -6.16
N ILE A 162 -7.71 7.55 -6.68
CA ILE A 162 -8.55 8.75 -6.56
C ILE A 162 -8.91 9.00 -5.09
N LYS A 163 -9.36 7.98 -4.36
CA LYS A 163 -9.67 8.11 -2.92
C LYS A 163 -8.42 8.53 -2.13
N MET A 164 -7.26 7.96 -2.47
CA MET A 164 -5.99 8.35 -1.87
C MET A 164 -5.59 9.78 -2.18
N ALA A 165 -5.82 10.24 -3.40
CA ALA A 165 -5.57 11.62 -3.78
C ALA A 165 -6.44 12.59 -2.96
N ILE A 166 -7.75 12.30 -2.84
CA ILE A 166 -8.68 13.12 -2.07
C ILE A 166 -8.27 13.17 -0.60
N PHE A 167 -8.00 12.01 0.02
CA PHE A 167 -7.54 11.95 1.40
C PHE A 167 -6.24 12.71 1.59
N SER A 168 -5.25 12.51 0.70
CA SER A 168 -3.99 13.23 0.80
C SER A 168 -4.21 14.74 0.75
N LEU A 169 -5.00 15.27 -0.18
CA LEU A 169 -5.28 16.71 -0.23
C LEU A 169 -5.91 17.25 1.07
N SER A 170 -6.63 16.42 1.83
CA SER A 170 -7.20 16.79 3.13
C SER A 170 -6.16 16.85 4.27
N VAL A 171 -5.09 16.05 4.18
CA VAL A 171 -4.05 15.97 5.22
C VAL A 171 -3.03 17.09 5.03
N LYS A 172 -2.94 17.98 6.03
CA LYS A 172 -2.00 19.10 6.09
C LYS A 172 -0.90 18.86 7.11
N SER A 173 0.21 19.58 6.97
CA SER A 173 1.22 19.67 8.03
C SER A 173 0.60 20.22 9.32
N PRO A 174 0.93 19.70 10.51
CA PRO A 174 2.00 18.75 10.82
C PRO A 174 1.60 17.27 10.77
N LYS A 175 0.38 16.91 10.33
CA LYS A 175 -0.10 15.51 10.28
C LYS A 175 0.55 14.67 9.17
N ARG A 176 1.62 15.18 8.55
CA ARG A 176 2.49 14.48 7.61
C ARG A 176 3.83 14.27 8.27
N VAL A 177 4.14 13.02 8.59
CA VAL A 177 5.37 12.65 9.30
C VAL A 177 6.28 11.93 8.31
N ASN A 178 7.55 12.31 8.29
CA ASN A 178 8.58 11.60 7.54
C ASN A 178 9.61 11.05 8.53
N ILE A 179 9.86 9.76 8.46
CA ILE A 179 10.79 9.03 9.31
C ILE A 179 11.83 8.41 8.40
N ASP A 180 13.04 8.97 8.38
CA ASP A 180 14.17 8.32 7.73
C ASP A 180 14.76 7.26 8.66
N LEU A 181 14.79 6.00 8.24
CA LEU A 181 15.37 4.92 9.04
C LEU A 181 16.89 5.03 9.20
N LYS A 182 17.56 5.82 8.36
CA LYS A 182 18.97 6.18 8.55
C LYS A 182 19.16 7.08 9.76
N GLU A 183 18.14 7.85 10.12
CA GLU A 183 18.17 8.78 11.24
C GLU A 183 17.65 8.07 12.51
N GLY A 184 18.54 7.90 13.49
CA GLY A 184 18.24 7.24 14.76
C GLY A 184 18.63 5.77 14.82
N ASN A 185 18.08 5.05 15.80
CA ASN A 185 18.51 3.68 16.14
C ASN A 185 17.63 2.59 15.48
N TYR A 186 17.21 2.80 14.23
CA TYR A 186 16.42 1.83 13.46
C TYR A 186 17.31 0.89 12.64
N LEU A 187 18.43 1.42 12.15
CA LEU A 187 19.40 0.72 11.32
C LEU A 187 20.80 0.86 11.92
N ARG A 188 21.65 -0.15 11.70
CA ARG A 188 23.06 -0.09 12.04
C ARG A 188 23.88 -0.05 10.76
N LYS A 189 24.72 0.98 10.62
CA LYS A 189 25.71 1.03 9.55
C LYS A 189 26.77 -0.06 9.80
N THR A 190 27.04 -0.90 8.81
CA THR A 190 28.00 -1.99 8.92
C THR A 190 28.56 -2.38 7.55
N ARG A 191 29.59 -3.23 7.54
CA ARG A 191 30.09 -3.86 6.33
C ARG A 191 29.20 -5.05 6.00
N LEU A 192 28.62 -5.03 4.81
CA LEU A 192 27.68 -6.05 4.35
C LEU A 192 28.41 -7.32 3.89
N VAL A 193 27.63 -8.34 3.56
CA VAL A 193 28.13 -9.65 3.07
C VAL A 193 28.92 -9.56 1.76
N ASP A 194 28.68 -8.53 0.96
CA ASP A 194 29.40 -8.25 -0.28
C ASP A 194 30.69 -7.43 -0.07
N GLY A 195 30.98 -7.06 1.18
CA GLY A 195 32.18 -6.30 1.55
C GLY A 195 32.03 -4.77 1.45
N ASP A 196 30.89 -4.25 0.99
CA ASP A 196 30.63 -2.80 0.95
C ASP A 196 30.03 -2.29 2.25
N GLU A 197 30.05 -0.97 2.46
CA GLU A 197 29.27 -0.35 3.53
C GLU A 197 27.78 -0.28 3.21
N GLY A 198 26.95 -0.56 4.21
CA GLY A 198 25.50 -0.42 4.09
C GLY A 198 24.81 -0.46 5.46
N TYR A 199 23.53 -0.82 5.46
CA TYR A 199 22.71 -0.84 6.67
C TYR A 199 22.11 -2.21 6.94
N VAL A 200 22.04 -2.60 8.21
CA VAL A 200 21.28 -3.77 8.68
C VAL A 200 20.23 -3.34 9.70
N ILE A 201 19.12 -4.08 9.75
CA ILE A 201 17.98 -3.77 10.61
C ILE A 201 18.33 -3.97 12.09
N LEU A 202 17.92 -3.03 12.95
CA LEU A 202 17.92 -3.20 14.40
C LEU A 202 16.48 -3.45 14.88
N GLU A 203 16.19 -4.69 15.27
CA GLU A 203 14.83 -5.11 15.66
C GLU A 203 14.20 -4.20 16.73
N ALA A 204 14.96 -3.83 17.76
CA ALA A 204 14.48 -2.98 18.84
C ALA A 204 14.06 -1.58 18.36
N GLY A 205 14.71 -1.05 17.31
CA GLY A 205 14.34 0.21 16.68
C GLY A 205 13.04 0.07 15.88
N ILE A 206 12.95 -0.95 15.02
CA ILE A 206 11.77 -1.19 14.17
C ILE A 206 10.51 -1.42 15.00
N LYS A 207 10.62 -2.11 16.16
CA LYS A 207 9.48 -2.32 17.07
C LYS A 207 8.80 -1.02 17.52
N ARG A 208 9.51 0.12 17.53
CA ARG A 208 8.94 1.44 17.87
C ARG A 208 8.05 2.01 16.77
N LEU A 209 8.16 1.51 15.54
CA LEU A 209 7.38 1.96 14.39
C LEU A 209 6.08 1.17 14.22
N LEU A 210 6.00 -0.04 14.79
CA LEU A 210 4.84 -0.92 14.68
C LEU A 210 3.49 -0.25 15.06
N PRO A 211 3.41 0.63 16.09
CA PRO A 211 2.15 1.30 16.42
C PRO A 211 1.54 2.12 15.28
N PHE A 212 2.34 2.65 14.34
CA PHE A 212 1.81 3.40 13.18
C PHE A 212 0.92 2.52 12.29
N PHE A 213 1.17 1.21 12.27
CA PHE A 213 0.49 0.24 11.42
C PHE A 213 -0.74 -0.40 12.07
N SER A 214 -0.98 -0.13 13.36
CA SER A 214 -2.14 -0.68 14.06
C SER A 214 -3.46 -0.17 13.49
N GLU A 215 -4.35 -1.09 13.13
CA GLU A 215 -5.66 -0.77 12.56
C GLU A 215 -6.70 -0.60 13.67
N ASN A 216 -7.14 0.63 13.92
CA ASN A 216 -8.12 0.91 14.98
C ASN A 216 -9.40 0.08 14.85
N GLY A 217 -9.89 -0.12 13.61
CA GLY A 217 -11.10 -0.91 13.34
C GLY A 217 -10.99 -2.39 13.66
N ILE A 218 -9.77 -2.95 13.68
CA ILE A 218 -9.50 -4.35 14.07
C ILE A 218 -9.15 -4.40 15.56
N SER A 219 -8.26 -3.52 16.01
CA SER A 219 -7.77 -3.48 17.39
C SER A 219 -8.89 -3.28 18.41
N GLN A 220 -9.89 -2.43 18.11
CA GLN A 220 -11.02 -2.20 19.02
C GLN A 220 -11.96 -3.40 19.17
N LYS A 221 -11.95 -4.34 18.22
CA LYS A 221 -12.81 -5.53 18.25
C LYS A 221 -12.24 -6.67 19.11
N ASN A 222 -10.99 -6.56 19.58
CA ASN A 222 -10.28 -7.60 20.35
C ASN A 222 -10.27 -8.98 19.66
N LEU A 223 -10.12 -9.00 18.33
CA LEU A 223 -10.20 -10.23 17.54
C LEU A 223 -9.04 -11.19 17.88
N ARG A 224 -9.36 -12.49 17.95
CA ARG A 224 -8.42 -13.56 18.29
C ARG A 224 -8.06 -14.36 17.06
N ALA A 225 -6.76 -14.59 16.85
CA ALA A 225 -6.24 -15.40 15.77
C ALA A 225 -5.67 -16.73 16.28
N ALA A 226 -5.93 -17.81 15.54
CA ALA A 226 -5.25 -19.10 15.68
C ALA A 226 -4.38 -19.35 14.45
N ILE A 227 -3.12 -19.75 14.67
CA ILE A 227 -2.20 -20.12 13.61
C ILE A 227 -2.02 -21.65 13.61
N LEU A 228 -2.31 -22.28 12.48
CA LEU A 228 -2.08 -23.70 12.24
C LEU A 228 -0.76 -23.85 11.47
N ASP A 229 0.29 -24.31 12.16
CA ASP A 229 1.62 -24.52 11.60
C ASP A 229 1.68 -25.88 10.88
N ALA A 230 1.53 -25.87 9.56
CA ALA A 230 1.71 -27.00 8.66
C ALA A 230 2.99 -26.85 7.81
N THR A 231 3.94 -26.02 8.24
CA THR A 231 5.16 -25.68 7.49
C THR A 231 6.24 -26.76 7.51
N GLY A 232 5.99 -27.89 8.21
CA GLY A 232 6.98 -28.96 8.39
C GLY A 232 8.15 -28.58 9.30
N GLY A 233 7.99 -27.53 10.12
CA GLY A 233 9.04 -27.08 11.05
C GLY A 233 10.00 -26.08 10.44
N ALA A 234 9.64 -25.45 9.31
CA ALA A 234 10.33 -24.26 8.81
C ALA A 234 10.20 -23.14 9.87
N GLY A 235 11.24 -23.02 10.71
CA GLY A 235 11.25 -22.17 11.90
C GLY A 235 11.05 -20.68 11.61
N GLY A 236 10.71 -19.92 12.65
CA GLY A 236 10.62 -18.46 12.67
C GLY A 236 9.37 -17.87 12.00
N ILE A 237 8.93 -18.42 10.87
CA ILE A 237 7.86 -17.85 10.02
C ILE A 237 6.55 -17.68 10.78
N VAL A 238 6.18 -18.69 11.59
CA VAL A 238 4.97 -18.63 12.43
C VAL A 238 5.01 -17.45 13.39
N ASN A 239 6.19 -17.14 13.96
CA ASN A 239 6.38 -16.00 14.85
C ASN A 239 6.36 -14.67 14.09
N GLU A 240 6.94 -14.61 12.89
CA GLU A 240 6.93 -13.42 12.03
C GLU A 240 5.51 -13.08 11.55
N VAL A 241 4.76 -14.08 11.08
CA VAL A 241 3.35 -13.94 10.72
C VAL A 241 2.52 -13.54 11.95
N GLY A 242 2.74 -14.21 13.09
CA GLY A 242 2.08 -13.87 14.35
C GLY A 242 2.33 -12.42 14.77
N THR A 243 3.58 -11.97 14.70
CA THR A 243 3.94 -10.57 14.98
C THR A 243 3.22 -9.62 14.03
N THR A 244 3.21 -9.93 12.73
CA THR A 244 2.52 -9.09 11.73
C THR A 244 1.00 -9.03 11.99
N LEU A 245 0.37 -10.14 12.40
CA LEU A 245 -1.04 -10.17 12.80
C LEU A 245 -1.30 -9.33 14.06
N GLU A 246 -0.40 -9.36 15.03
CA GLU A 246 -0.47 -8.51 16.23
C GLU A 246 -0.34 -7.03 15.88
N VAL A 247 0.57 -6.69 14.96
CA VAL A 247 0.71 -5.32 14.42
C VAL A 247 -0.57 -4.86 13.75
N MET A 248 -1.26 -5.74 13.02
CA MET A 248 -2.58 -5.46 12.45
C MET A 248 -3.69 -5.29 13.50
N GLY A 249 -3.43 -5.58 14.78
CA GLY A 249 -4.35 -5.39 15.89
C GLY A 249 -5.06 -6.65 16.37
N LEU A 250 -4.66 -7.84 15.91
CA LEU A 250 -5.19 -9.11 16.40
C LEU A 250 -4.44 -9.59 17.64
N LYS A 251 -5.08 -10.44 18.43
CA LYS A 251 -4.41 -11.19 19.49
C LYS A 251 -4.16 -12.63 19.02
N VAL A 252 -2.91 -13.01 18.82
CA VAL A 252 -2.57 -14.41 18.54
C VAL A 252 -2.82 -15.22 19.81
N ALA A 253 -3.88 -16.01 19.80
CA ALA A 253 -4.39 -16.71 20.98
C ALA A 253 -3.97 -18.19 21.01
N ALA A 254 -3.67 -18.78 19.85
CA ALA A 254 -3.21 -20.16 19.75
C ALA A 254 -2.26 -20.34 18.56
N VAL A 255 -1.23 -21.16 18.76
CA VAL A 255 -0.37 -21.67 17.70
C VAL A 255 -0.34 -23.18 17.83
N SER A 256 -0.87 -23.87 16.84
CA SER A 256 -1.05 -25.33 16.86
C SER A 256 -0.28 -25.96 15.71
N ARG A 257 0.58 -26.93 16.01
CA ARG A 257 1.29 -27.69 14.97
C ARG A 257 0.36 -28.71 14.31
N LYS A 258 0.43 -28.81 13.00
CA LYS A 258 -0.25 -29.80 12.15
C LYS A 258 0.80 -30.61 11.37
N ALA A 259 0.36 -31.69 10.73
CA ALA A 259 1.22 -32.40 9.79
C ALA A 259 1.64 -31.47 8.65
N ALA A 260 2.87 -31.64 8.16
CA ALA A 260 3.36 -30.86 7.03
C ALA A 260 2.43 -31.01 5.84
N SER A 261 2.11 -29.91 5.18
CA SER A 261 1.21 -29.88 4.02
C SER A 261 1.83 -29.04 2.92
N ASP A 262 1.88 -29.59 1.70
CA ASP A 262 2.32 -28.88 0.49
C ASP A 262 1.23 -27.94 -0.04
N THR A 263 0.79 -27.06 0.84
CA THR A 263 -0.15 -26.00 0.54
C THR A 263 0.52 -24.65 0.79
N ASP A 264 -0.01 -23.63 0.14
CA ASP A 264 0.31 -22.25 0.50
C ASP A 264 -0.37 -21.88 1.84
N CYS A 265 -0.59 -20.60 2.08
CA CYS A 265 -1.37 -20.13 3.21
C CYS A 265 -2.86 -20.09 2.87
N THR A 266 -3.68 -20.61 3.78
CA THR A 266 -5.14 -20.43 3.74
C THR A 266 -5.67 -19.83 5.04
N PHE A 267 -6.85 -19.23 4.98
CA PHE A 267 -7.48 -18.69 6.19
C PHE A 267 -9.00 -18.78 6.17
N ARG A 268 -9.60 -18.77 7.36
CA ARG A 268 -11.04 -18.70 7.61
C ARG A 268 -11.31 -17.53 8.55
N THR A 269 -12.37 -16.78 8.28
CA THR A 269 -12.83 -15.68 9.14
C THR A 269 -14.27 -15.31 8.79
N LYS A 270 -14.99 -14.79 9.79
CA LYS A 270 -16.33 -14.19 9.62
C LYS A 270 -16.27 -12.68 9.33
N ASP A 271 -15.14 -12.04 9.61
CA ASP A 271 -14.98 -10.59 9.45
C ASP A 271 -14.42 -10.27 8.06
N GLU A 272 -15.24 -9.62 7.23
CA GLU A 272 -14.87 -9.28 5.84
C GLU A 272 -13.78 -8.22 5.73
N ASP A 273 -13.66 -7.33 6.71
CA ASP A 273 -12.60 -6.31 6.72
C ASP A 273 -11.26 -6.99 7.02
N LEU A 274 -11.24 -7.89 7.99
CA LEU A 274 -10.09 -8.72 8.30
C LEU A 274 -9.71 -9.63 7.12
N ALA A 275 -10.71 -10.24 6.47
CA ALA A 275 -10.48 -11.12 5.31
C ALA A 275 -9.69 -10.40 4.21
N LYS A 276 -10.09 -9.17 3.86
CA LYS A 276 -9.38 -8.35 2.86
C LYS A 276 -7.94 -8.07 3.29
N LYS A 277 -7.72 -7.75 4.57
CA LYS A 277 -6.39 -7.41 5.07
C LYS A 277 -5.45 -8.62 5.02
N VAL A 278 -5.89 -9.77 5.52
CA VAL A 278 -5.10 -11.01 5.49
C VAL A 278 -4.79 -11.41 4.04
N LEU A 279 -5.79 -11.34 3.15
CA LEU A 279 -5.62 -11.60 1.73
C LEU A 279 -4.55 -10.70 1.10
N PHE A 280 -4.58 -9.39 1.35
CA PHE A 280 -3.66 -8.46 0.69
C PHE A 280 -2.26 -8.41 1.32
N VAL A 281 -2.14 -8.61 2.63
CA VAL A 281 -0.85 -8.59 3.34
C VAL A 281 -0.07 -9.88 3.09
N PHE A 282 -0.72 -11.04 3.20
CA PHE A 282 -0.04 -12.33 3.12
C PHE A 282 -0.26 -13.07 1.79
N SER A 283 -1.14 -12.58 0.91
CA SER A 283 -1.56 -13.28 -0.32
C SER A 283 -2.12 -14.69 -0.06
N CYS A 284 -2.75 -14.90 1.10
CA CYS A 284 -3.36 -16.18 1.47
C CYS A 284 -4.72 -16.39 0.80
N SER A 285 -5.11 -17.65 0.58
CA SER A 285 -6.44 -17.97 0.02
C SER A 285 -7.49 -18.14 1.11
N ARG A 286 -8.70 -17.60 0.91
CA ARG A 286 -9.81 -17.82 1.84
C ARG A 286 -10.44 -19.19 1.61
N GLU A 287 -10.53 -19.99 2.66
CA GLU A 287 -11.30 -21.23 2.66
C GLU A 287 -12.77 -20.98 3.01
N LYS A 288 -13.65 -21.87 2.52
CA LYS A 288 -15.05 -21.88 2.93
C LYS A 288 -15.16 -22.43 4.35
N GLY A 289 -16.03 -21.83 5.14
CA GLY A 289 -16.30 -22.24 6.52
C GLY A 289 -15.94 -21.17 7.53
N GLU A 290 -16.22 -21.46 8.79
CA GLU A 290 -15.90 -20.61 9.92
C GLU A 290 -14.61 -21.10 10.61
N PRO A 291 -13.88 -20.23 11.32
CA PRO A 291 -12.77 -20.66 12.18
C PRO A 291 -13.23 -21.73 13.18
N GLU A 292 -12.39 -22.73 13.47
CA GLU A 292 -12.69 -23.73 14.48
C GLU A 292 -12.51 -23.16 15.90
N GLY A 293 -13.43 -23.46 16.83
CA GLY A 293 -13.32 -22.99 18.21
C GLY A 293 -13.77 -21.53 18.41
N ASN A 294 -13.13 -20.83 19.35
CA ASN A 294 -13.48 -19.45 19.73
C ASN A 294 -12.44 -18.45 19.19
N PHE A 295 -12.25 -18.47 17.87
CA PHE A 295 -11.34 -17.57 17.15
C PHE A 295 -12.09 -16.82 16.05
N ASP A 296 -11.64 -15.60 15.77
CA ASP A 296 -12.17 -14.74 14.70
C ASP A 296 -11.42 -14.96 13.39
N LEU A 297 -10.17 -15.42 13.48
CA LEU A 297 -9.31 -15.79 12.37
C LEU A 297 -8.63 -17.13 12.67
N GLU A 298 -8.70 -18.03 11.71
CA GLU A 298 -7.84 -19.21 11.66
C GLU A 298 -7.00 -19.11 10.40
N ILE A 299 -5.68 -19.16 10.53
CA ILE A 299 -4.74 -19.10 9.40
C ILE A 299 -3.86 -20.34 9.41
N MET A 300 -3.86 -21.10 8.32
CA MET A 300 -3.01 -22.26 8.13
C MET A 300 -1.84 -21.87 7.23
N LEU A 301 -0.62 -22.22 7.67
CA LEU A 301 0.62 -21.96 6.95
C LEU A 301 1.23 -23.29 6.51
N GLY A 302 1.18 -23.60 5.21
CA GLY A 302 1.82 -24.81 4.66
C GLY A 302 3.28 -24.60 4.24
N THR A 303 3.90 -25.64 3.68
CA THR A 303 5.32 -25.61 3.27
C THR A 303 5.54 -24.63 2.12
N SER A 304 4.66 -24.58 1.11
CA SER A 304 4.82 -23.67 -0.03
C SER A 304 4.72 -22.19 0.40
N PHE A 305 3.94 -21.89 1.46
CA PHE A 305 3.95 -20.56 2.09
C PHE A 305 5.31 -20.23 2.69
N ALA A 306 5.88 -21.17 3.44
CA ALA A 306 7.17 -21.01 4.07
C ALA A 306 8.30 -20.77 3.06
N GLU A 307 8.18 -21.35 1.86
CA GLU A 307 9.13 -21.11 0.78
C GLU A 307 9.01 -19.71 0.19
N ARG A 308 7.78 -19.18 0.07
CA ARG A 308 7.58 -17.84 -0.49
C ARG A 308 7.72 -16.71 0.52
N TYR A 309 7.52 -16.94 1.81
CA TYR A 309 7.61 -15.93 2.87
C TYR A 309 9.05 -15.50 3.09
#